data_AF-A0A6B2C4A8-F1
#
_entry.id   AF-A0A6B2C4A8-F1
#
_cell.length_a   1.000
_cell.length_b   1.000
_cell.length_c   1.000
_cell.angle_alpha   90.00
_cell.angle_beta   90.00
_cell.angle_gamma   90.00
#
_symmetry.space_group_name_H-M   'P 1'
#
loop_
_entity.id
_entity.type
_entity.pdbx_description
1 polymer ?
#
loop_
_entity_poly.entity_id
_entity_poly.type
_entity_poly.pdbx_seq_one_letter_code
_entity_poly.pdbx_strand_id
1 'polypeptide(L)'
;MVFFVGIIYRCLSWVNAKGLTGLYNVNLGLYEHSFFSTSADVLKRIFLFYTLPGKDKDNALFAGSFMFHWGIWIVLFGHLGIILPENVLSKYFGITPEVHRVLALYVGGAGGLMALTGLLILTYRRLVGSSAELRIVNSYKIKIPVNRFSYIDDFFADFLLLAIIILGLLQTLGISPFYPSYIQSVSLWMYSLLTFHPQISYIISEPILQAHAIFAMILVAYFPWGKLIHPFSYLFMPTISRPSLKVEYRGEKR
;
A
#
# COMPACT_ATOMS: atom_id res chain seq x y z
N MET A 1 -17.62 5.90 5.47
CA MET A 1 -18.54 4.75 5.66
C MET A 1 -18.20 3.59 4.73
N VAL A 2 -18.15 3.83 3.40
CA VAL A 2 -17.90 2.78 2.39
C VAL A 2 -16.63 1.95 2.71
N PHE A 3 -15.51 2.62 3.03
CA PHE A 3 -14.26 1.96 3.43
C PHE A 3 -14.45 0.97 4.59
N PHE A 4 -14.97 1.41 5.74
CA PHE A 4 -15.11 0.57 6.93
C PHE A 4 -16.05 -0.62 6.68
N VAL A 5 -17.19 -0.39 6.03
CA VAL A 5 -18.14 -1.45 5.67
C VAL A 5 -17.48 -2.46 4.74
N GLY A 6 -16.74 -1.99 3.73
CA GLY A 6 -16.01 -2.85 2.80
C GLY A 6 -14.92 -3.68 3.48
N ILE A 7 -14.14 -3.08 4.39
CA ILE A 7 -13.13 -3.79 5.19
C ILE A 7 -13.78 -4.89 6.03
N ILE A 8 -14.82 -4.56 6.80
CA ILE A 8 -15.54 -5.52 7.65
C ILE A 8 -16.09 -6.66 6.80
N TYR A 9 -16.76 -6.34 5.68
CA TYR A 9 -17.28 -7.34 4.74
C TYR A 9 -16.17 -8.29 4.25
N ARG A 10 -15.01 -7.76 3.84
CA ARG A 10 -13.89 -8.58 3.34
C ARG A 10 -13.31 -9.46 4.44
N CYS A 11 -13.05 -8.90 5.62
CA CYS A 11 -12.58 -9.66 6.78
C CYS A 11 -13.56 -10.79 7.14
N LEU A 12 -14.87 -10.51 7.23
CA LEU A 12 -15.89 -11.53 7.51
C LEU A 12 -15.96 -12.60 6.41
N SER A 13 -15.85 -12.20 5.14
CA SER A 13 -15.83 -13.14 4.01
C SER A 13 -14.64 -14.09 4.05
N TRP A 14 -13.48 -13.62 4.51
CA TRP A 14 -12.29 -14.44 4.68
C TRP A 14 -12.41 -15.38 5.88
N VAL A 15 -12.88 -14.89 7.03
CA VAL A 15 -13.07 -15.74 8.22
C VAL A 15 -14.09 -16.85 7.99
N ASN A 16 -15.17 -16.54 7.27
CA ASN A 16 -16.26 -17.49 6.96
C ASN A 16 -16.03 -18.31 5.68
N ALA A 17 -14.85 -18.21 5.08
CA ALA A 17 -14.50 -18.94 3.88
C ALA A 17 -14.56 -20.46 4.09
N LYS A 18 -15.41 -21.13 3.32
CA LYS A 18 -15.52 -22.60 3.29
C LYS A 18 -14.54 -23.26 2.31
N GLY A 19 -13.75 -22.47 1.58
CA GLY A 19 -12.77 -22.93 0.57
C GLY A 19 -11.65 -21.92 0.39
N LEU A 20 -10.77 -22.16 -0.58
CA LEU A 20 -9.66 -21.26 -0.91
C LEU A 20 -10.22 -19.91 -1.39
N THR A 21 -10.16 -18.89 -0.53
CA THR A 21 -10.46 -17.51 -0.95
C THR A 21 -9.29 -16.96 -1.72
N GLY A 22 -9.47 -16.72 -3.01
CA GLY A 22 -8.44 -16.14 -3.87
C GLY A 22 -8.20 -14.66 -3.57
N LEU A 23 -6.95 -14.34 -3.24
CA LEU A 23 -6.13 -13.30 -3.86
C LEU A 23 -4.69 -13.51 -3.37
N TYR A 24 -3.77 -13.59 -4.32
CA TYR A 24 -2.33 -13.81 -4.21
C TYR A 24 -1.85 -15.22 -3.85
N ASN A 25 -1.06 -15.73 -4.79
CA ASN A 25 -0.21 -16.90 -4.69
C ASN A 25 0.93 -16.62 -3.70
N VAL A 26 0.61 -16.53 -2.40
CA VAL A 26 1.61 -16.75 -1.37
C VAL A 26 1.95 -18.22 -1.54
N ASN A 27 3.12 -18.54 -2.12
CA ASN A 27 3.63 -19.91 -2.19
C ASN A 27 3.42 -20.56 -0.82
N LEU A 28 2.39 -21.41 -0.73
CA LEU A 28 2.09 -22.19 0.45
C LEU A 28 3.11 -23.32 0.43
N GLY A 29 4.30 -23.02 0.98
CA GLY A 29 5.12 -24.08 1.52
C GLY A 29 4.30 -24.82 2.58
N LEU A 30 4.57 -26.11 2.75
CA LEU A 30 4.04 -26.87 3.89
C LEU A 30 4.59 -26.23 5.17
N TYR A 31 3.84 -25.33 5.79
CA TYR A 31 4.28 -24.58 6.96
C TYR A 31 4.15 -25.47 8.21
N GLU A 32 5.29 -25.90 8.76
CA GLU A 32 5.44 -26.45 10.13
C GLU A 32 5.84 -25.34 11.12
N HIS A 33 5.14 -24.21 11.14
CA HIS A 33 5.61 -23.03 11.86
C HIS A 33 4.56 -22.42 12.79
N SER A 34 5.02 -22.03 13.98
CA SER A 34 4.27 -21.26 14.99
C SER A 34 3.84 -19.89 14.44
N PHE A 35 2.82 -19.27 15.05
CA PHE A 35 2.31 -17.94 14.69
C PHE A 35 3.43 -16.88 14.55
N PHE A 36 4.41 -16.90 15.46
CA PHE A 36 5.51 -15.93 15.46
C PHE A 36 6.48 -16.14 14.29
N SER A 37 6.84 -17.39 13.98
CA SER A 37 7.68 -17.72 12.82
C SER A 37 7.01 -17.35 11.50
N THR A 38 5.70 -17.61 11.36
CA THR A 38 4.92 -17.19 10.19
C THR A 38 4.90 -15.67 10.06
N SER A 39 4.76 -14.96 11.19
CA SER A 39 4.78 -13.49 11.22
C SER A 39 6.11 -12.89 10.83
N ALA A 40 7.21 -13.43 11.36
CA ALA A 40 8.55 -12.98 10.99
C ALA A 40 8.82 -13.20 9.50
N ASP A 41 8.41 -14.34 8.95
CA ASP A 41 8.58 -14.62 7.52
C ASP A 41 7.75 -13.69 6.64
N VAL A 42 6.52 -13.35 7.02
CA VAL A 42 5.74 -12.40 6.24
C VAL A 42 6.30 -10.98 6.32
N LEU A 43 6.78 -10.54 7.48
CA LEU A 43 7.48 -9.24 7.57
C LEU A 43 8.69 -9.19 6.64
N LYS A 44 9.47 -10.28 6.55
CA LYS A 44 10.55 -10.38 5.56
C LYS A 44 10.02 -10.29 4.12
N ARG A 45 8.86 -10.88 3.80
CA ARG A 45 8.26 -10.77 2.46
C ARG A 45 7.84 -9.34 2.11
N ILE A 46 7.25 -8.63 3.08
CA ILE A 46 6.76 -7.25 2.90
C ILE A 46 7.92 -6.27 2.73
N PHE A 47 8.96 -6.35 3.56
CA PHE A 47 10.02 -5.33 3.60
C PHE A 47 11.29 -5.71 2.83
N LEU A 48 11.60 -7.01 2.71
CA LEU A 48 12.84 -7.50 2.09
C LEU A 48 12.61 -8.15 0.72
N PHE A 49 11.35 -8.36 0.32
CA PHE A 49 10.99 -8.92 -0.99
C PHE A 49 11.72 -10.22 -1.37
N TYR A 50 12.17 -11.01 -0.38
CA TYR A 50 13.07 -12.16 -0.61
C TYR A 50 12.41 -13.30 -1.42
N THR A 51 11.08 -13.29 -1.52
CA THR A 51 10.30 -14.26 -2.30
C THR A 51 10.00 -13.82 -3.73
N LEU A 52 10.36 -12.60 -4.14
CA LEU A 52 10.21 -12.19 -5.52
C LEU A 52 11.10 -13.09 -6.39
N PRO A 53 10.53 -13.89 -7.31
CA PRO A 53 11.32 -14.75 -8.18
C PRO A 53 12.17 -13.86 -9.09
N GLY A 54 13.49 -14.04 -9.05
CA GLY A 54 14.40 -13.37 -9.99
C GLY A 54 15.01 -12.05 -9.52
N LYS A 55 15.54 -12.00 -8.29
CA LYS A 55 16.55 -11.00 -7.89
C LYS A 55 17.72 -10.93 -8.91
N ASP A 56 17.89 -12.02 -9.65
CA ASP A 56 18.91 -12.30 -10.65
C ASP A 56 18.41 -12.15 -12.11
N LYS A 57 17.13 -11.81 -12.38
CA LYS A 57 16.57 -11.74 -13.76
C LYS A 57 15.56 -10.63 -14.08
N ASP A 58 14.77 -10.12 -13.12
CA ASP A 58 13.82 -9.01 -13.36
C ASP A 58 14.11 -7.85 -12.40
N ASN A 59 15.21 -7.16 -12.69
CA ASN A 59 15.69 -6.03 -11.88
C ASN A 59 14.68 -4.89 -11.81
N ALA A 60 13.87 -4.70 -12.86
CA ALA A 60 12.84 -3.67 -12.91
C ALA A 60 11.70 -3.97 -11.92
N LEU A 61 11.25 -5.22 -11.82
CA LEU A 61 10.25 -5.62 -10.84
C LEU A 61 10.76 -5.44 -9.40
N PHE A 62 12.00 -5.86 -9.12
CA PHE A 62 12.58 -5.73 -7.79
C PHE A 62 12.78 -4.25 -7.41
N ALA A 63 13.47 -3.47 -8.24
CA ALA A 63 13.74 -2.06 -7.97
C ALA A 63 12.44 -1.26 -7.89
N GLY A 64 11.51 -1.46 -8.84
CA GLY A 64 10.21 -0.79 -8.84
C GLY A 64 9.40 -1.11 -7.59
N SER A 65 9.30 -2.39 -7.20
CA SER A 65 8.57 -2.80 -5.99
C SER A 65 9.22 -2.26 -4.72
N PHE A 66 10.55 -2.33 -4.62
CA PHE A 66 11.28 -1.84 -3.45
C PHE A 66 11.10 -0.33 -3.27
N MET A 67 11.35 0.45 -4.32
CA MET A 67 11.21 1.91 -4.30
C MET A 67 9.78 2.34 -4.02
N PHE A 68 8.80 1.71 -4.67
CA PHE A 68 7.40 2.04 -4.47
C PHE A 68 6.95 1.79 -3.03
N HIS A 69 7.19 0.59 -2.49
CA HIS A 69 6.66 0.22 -1.17
C HIS A 69 7.38 0.98 -0.05
N TRP A 70 8.71 1.09 -0.09
CA TRP A 70 9.39 1.89 0.93
C TRP A 70 9.03 3.37 0.83
N GLY A 71 8.86 3.89 -0.39
CA GLY A 71 8.44 5.28 -0.61
C GLY A 71 7.05 5.55 -0.05
N ILE A 72 6.09 4.68 -0.37
CA ILE A 72 4.71 4.85 0.11
C ILE A 72 4.63 4.68 1.64
N TRP A 73 5.40 3.77 2.25
CA TRP A 73 5.46 3.68 3.72
C TRP A 73 5.94 4.97 4.35
N ILE A 74 7.03 5.55 3.84
CA ILE A 74 7.56 6.83 4.34
C ILE A 74 6.49 7.93 4.23
N VAL A 75 5.83 8.04 3.08
CA VAL A 75 4.78 9.03 2.84
C VAL A 75 3.58 8.81 3.77
N LEU A 76 3.11 7.57 3.92
CA LEU A 76 1.99 7.22 4.80
C LEU A 76 2.28 7.55 6.26
N PHE A 77 3.49 7.25 6.75
CA PHE A 77 3.90 7.64 8.10
C PHE A 77 4.00 9.16 8.24
N GLY A 78 4.48 9.86 7.21
CA GLY A 78 4.49 11.33 7.18
C GLY A 78 3.09 11.95 7.30
N HIS A 79 2.07 11.32 6.69
CA HIS A 79 0.68 11.78 6.80
C HIS A 79 0.12 11.66 8.23
N LEU A 80 0.71 10.85 9.11
CA LEU A 80 0.30 10.85 10.53
C LEU A 80 0.52 12.22 11.18
N GLY A 81 1.50 13.00 10.69
CA GLY A 81 1.77 14.36 11.14
C GLY A 81 0.65 15.36 10.85
N ILE A 82 -0.19 15.12 9.84
CA ILE A 82 -1.37 15.96 9.56
C ILE A 82 -2.68 15.39 10.15
N ILE A 83 -2.68 14.11 10.53
CA ILE A 83 -3.81 13.44 11.18
C ILE A 83 -3.87 13.80 12.67
N LEU A 84 -2.71 13.93 13.30
CA LEU A 84 -2.61 14.30 14.72
C LEU A 84 -2.62 15.82 14.90
N PRO A 85 -3.36 16.35 15.89
CA PRO A 85 -3.30 17.75 16.24
C PRO A 85 -1.89 18.22 16.62
N GLU A 86 -1.53 19.45 16.26
CA GLU A 86 -0.20 20.03 16.51
C GLU A 86 0.21 19.99 17.99
N ASN A 87 -0.74 20.19 18.90
CA ASN A 87 -0.50 20.10 20.34
C ASN A 87 -0.13 18.68 20.79
N VAL A 88 -0.67 17.64 20.15
CA VAL A 88 -0.31 16.25 20.44
C VAL A 88 1.10 15.95 19.93
N LEU A 89 1.40 16.34 18.70
CA LEU A 89 2.74 16.17 18.09
C LEU A 89 3.83 16.88 18.89
N SER A 90 3.59 18.13 19.29
CA SER A 90 4.56 18.89 20.08
C SER A 90 4.71 18.34 21.50
N LYS A 91 3.61 18.02 22.19
CA LYS A 91 3.63 17.59 23.59
C LYS A 91 4.19 16.17 23.79
N TYR A 92 3.86 15.25 22.91
CA TYR A 92 4.21 13.82 23.09
C TYR A 92 5.38 13.37 22.22
N PHE A 93 5.60 14.00 21.07
CA PHE A 93 6.66 13.61 20.12
C PHE A 93 7.74 14.69 19.95
N GLY A 94 7.58 15.87 20.57
CA GLY A 94 8.53 16.98 20.42
C GLY A 94 8.58 17.58 19.02
N ILE A 95 7.60 17.28 18.17
CA ILE A 95 7.56 17.74 16.78
C ILE A 95 6.87 19.11 16.75
N THR A 96 7.65 20.16 16.53
CA THR A 96 7.12 21.53 16.32
C THR A 96 6.60 21.68 14.88
N PRO A 97 5.77 22.70 14.57
CA PRO A 97 5.32 22.95 13.20
C PRO A 97 6.47 23.12 12.21
N GLU A 98 7.58 23.72 12.65
CA GLU A 98 8.77 23.90 11.82
C GLU A 98 9.46 22.56 11.53
N VAL A 99 9.64 21.72 12.56
CA VAL A 99 10.20 20.37 12.37
C VAL A 99 9.30 19.53 11.46
N HIS A 100 7.99 19.60 11.65
CA HIS A 100 7.03 18.90 10.78
C HIS A 100 7.16 19.36 9.33
N ARG A 101 7.26 20.67 9.07
CA ARG A 101 7.45 21.23 7.72
C ARG A 101 8.72 20.72 7.06
N VAL A 102 9.84 20.72 7.79
CA VAL A 102 11.13 20.21 7.29
C VAL A 102 11.05 18.72 6.99
N LEU A 103 10.48 17.93 7.90
CA LEU A 103 10.28 16.49 7.69
C LEU A 103 9.36 16.23 6.49
N ALA A 104 8.27 16.97 6.34
CA ALA A 104 7.36 16.83 5.21
C ALA A 104 8.08 17.14 3.88
N LEU A 105 8.85 18.23 3.82
CA LEU A 105 9.57 18.62 2.62
C LEU A 105 10.66 17.61 2.24
N TYR A 106 11.56 17.28 3.17
CA TYR A 106 12.72 16.44 2.85
C TYR A 106 12.41 14.95 2.90
N VAL A 107 11.83 14.47 4.00
CA VAL A 107 11.55 13.04 4.18
C VAL A 107 10.31 12.65 3.37
N GLY A 108 9.24 13.45 3.47
CA GLY A 108 8.02 13.24 2.68
C GLY A 108 8.26 13.42 1.18
N GLY A 109 8.97 14.48 0.78
CA GLY A 109 9.34 14.72 -0.62
C GLY A 109 10.23 13.62 -1.21
N ALA A 110 11.29 13.20 -0.50
CA ALA A 110 12.14 12.10 -0.94
C ALA A 110 11.36 10.77 -1.00
N GLY A 111 10.54 10.47 0.00
CA GLY A 111 9.66 9.30 0.00
C GLY A 111 8.67 9.31 -1.17
N GLY A 112 8.08 10.46 -1.46
CA GLY A 112 7.17 10.66 -2.60
C GLY A 112 7.87 10.47 -3.95
N LEU A 113 9.08 11.01 -4.12
CA LEU A 113 9.87 10.80 -5.34
C LEU A 113 10.24 9.33 -5.50
N MET A 114 10.66 8.66 -4.42
CA MET A 114 10.97 7.23 -4.45
C MET A 114 9.73 6.40 -4.81
N ALA A 115 8.57 6.74 -4.24
CA ALA A 115 7.30 6.11 -4.57
C ALA A 115 6.92 6.32 -6.04
N LEU A 116 7.06 7.54 -6.54
CA LEU A 116 6.77 7.91 -7.93
C LEU A 116 7.65 7.12 -8.90
N THR A 117 8.98 7.12 -8.69
CA THR A 117 9.90 6.38 -9.56
C THR A 117 9.59 4.89 -9.56
N GLY A 118 9.34 4.30 -8.38
CA GLY A 118 8.96 2.89 -8.29
C GLY A 118 7.67 2.59 -9.04
N LEU A 119 6.64 3.42 -8.87
CA LEU A 119 5.35 3.25 -9.55
C LEU A 119 5.47 3.43 -11.07
N LEU A 120 6.26 4.39 -11.55
CA LEU A 120 6.52 4.58 -12.97
C LEU A 120 7.20 3.36 -13.60
N ILE A 121 8.20 2.78 -12.94
CA ILE A 121 8.86 1.55 -13.39
C ILE A 121 7.84 0.40 -13.50
N LEU A 122 7.01 0.21 -12.47
CA LEU A 122 6.02 -0.87 -12.45
C LEU A 122 4.91 -0.66 -13.49
N THR A 123 4.44 0.58 -13.64
CA THR A 123 3.41 0.96 -14.63
C THR A 123 3.93 0.77 -16.05
N TYR A 124 5.16 1.23 -16.33
CA TYR A 124 5.81 1.04 -17.63
C TYR A 124 5.97 -0.45 -17.95
N ARG A 125 6.44 -1.25 -16.99
CA ARG A 125 6.57 -2.71 -17.13
C ARG A 125 5.23 -3.39 -17.45
N ARG A 126 4.13 -2.90 -16.87
CA ARG A 126 2.77 -3.39 -17.15
C ARG A 126 2.31 -3.02 -18.55
N LEU A 127 2.49 -1.77 -18.96
CA LEU A 127 2.06 -1.26 -20.27
C LEU A 127 2.82 -1.91 -21.43
N VAL A 128 4.13 -2.08 -21.30
CA VAL A 128 4.99 -2.70 -22.33
C VAL A 128 4.81 -4.23 -22.36
N GLY A 129 4.11 -4.80 -21.38
CA GLY A 129 3.88 -6.25 -21.33
C GLY A 129 5.17 -7.04 -21.11
N SER A 130 6.10 -6.52 -20.30
CA SER A 130 7.33 -7.24 -19.99
C SER A 130 7.02 -8.64 -19.46
N SER A 131 7.84 -9.62 -19.84
CA SER A 131 7.62 -11.02 -19.48
C SER A 131 7.88 -11.25 -18.00
N ALA A 132 6.89 -11.71 -17.25
CA ALA A 132 7.08 -12.26 -15.91
C ALA A 132 7.40 -13.76 -16.00
N GLU A 133 8.47 -14.20 -15.34
CA GLU A 133 8.73 -15.63 -15.12
C GLU A 133 7.87 -16.13 -13.95
N LEU A 134 6.87 -16.95 -14.26
CA LEU A 134 6.03 -17.61 -13.27
C LEU A 134 6.57 -19.01 -13.01
N ARG A 135 6.81 -19.32 -11.73
CA ARG A 135 7.15 -20.69 -11.30
C ARG A 135 5.86 -21.45 -11.04
N ILE A 136 5.69 -22.56 -11.76
CA ILE A 136 4.56 -23.48 -11.61
C ILE A 136 5.02 -24.71 -10.82
N VAL A 137 4.06 -25.51 -10.37
CA VAL A 137 4.27 -26.82 -9.71
C VAL A 137 5.38 -27.61 -10.41
N ASN A 138 6.26 -28.25 -9.64
CA ASN A 138 7.44 -29.01 -10.11
C ASN A 138 8.54 -28.19 -10.81
N SER A 139 8.70 -26.91 -10.44
CA SER A 139 9.79 -26.03 -10.91
C SER A 139 9.76 -25.68 -12.40
N TYR A 140 8.66 -25.95 -13.10
CA TYR A 140 8.48 -25.50 -14.48
C TYR A 140 8.34 -23.97 -14.51
N LYS A 141 9.06 -23.31 -15.42
CA LYS A 141 9.06 -21.85 -15.57
C LYS A 141 8.38 -21.46 -16.87
N ILE A 142 7.38 -20.59 -16.81
CA ILE A 142 6.72 -20.04 -17.99
C ILE A 142 6.90 -18.53 -17.99
N LYS A 143 7.29 -17.97 -19.15
CA LYS A 143 7.31 -16.52 -19.39
C LYS A 143 5.96 -16.09 -19.93
N ILE A 144 5.26 -15.23 -19.22
CA ILE A 144 3.98 -14.68 -19.65
C ILE A 144 4.04 -13.16 -19.54
N PRO A 145 3.62 -12.40 -20.56
CA PRO A 145 3.60 -10.95 -20.48
C PRO A 145 2.61 -10.49 -19.40
N VAL A 146 3.03 -9.52 -18.59
CA VAL A 146 2.29 -9.07 -17.39
C VAL A 146 0.90 -8.49 -17.73
N ASN A 147 0.77 -7.91 -18.93
CA ASN A 147 -0.51 -7.37 -19.41
C ASN A 147 -1.61 -8.45 -19.52
N ARG A 148 -1.27 -9.72 -19.74
CA ARG A 148 -2.23 -10.83 -19.86
C ARG A 148 -2.85 -11.26 -18.53
N PHE A 149 -2.25 -10.88 -17.41
CA PHE A 149 -2.82 -11.09 -16.07
C PHE A 149 -3.26 -9.79 -15.40
N SER A 150 -3.21 -8.67 -16.12
CA SER A 150 -3.65 -7.37 -15.62
C SER A 150 -5.13 -7.20 -15.91
N TYR A 151 -5.89 -6.85 -14.88
CA TYR A 151 -7.31 -6.48 -15.02
C TYR A 151 -7.45 -4.97 -15.12
N ILE A 152 -8.59 -4.49 -15.62
CA ILE A 152 -8.91 -3.04 -15.69
C ILE A 152 -8.76 -2.39 -14.31
N ASP A 153 -9.15 -3.12 -13.28
CA ASP A 153 -9.00 -2.76 -11.86
C ASP A 153 -7.56 -2.37 -11.50
N ASP A 154 -6.57 -3.07 -12.05
CA ASP A 154 -5.16 -2.81 -11.76
C ASP A 154 -4.70 -1.50 -12.37
N PHE A 155 -5.12 -1.22 -13.60
CA PHE A 155 -4.79 0.04 -14.27
C PHE A 155 -5.46 1.20 -13.56
N PHE A 156 -6.73 1.04 -13.14
CA PHE A 156 -7.42 2.05 -12.36
C PHE A 156 -6.67 2.38 -11.06
N ALA A 157 -6.27 1.36 -10.29
CA ALA A 157 -5.50 1.55 -9.07
C ALA A 157 -4.14 2.23 -9.34
N ASP A 158 -3.38 1.74 -10.33
CA ASP A 158 -2.04 2.27 -10.68
C ASP A 158 -2.13 3.75 -11.09
N PHE A 159 -3.08 4.12 -11.96
CA PHE A 159 -3.24 5.51 -12.40
C PHE A 159 -3.81 6.42 -11.29
N LEU A 160 -4.71 5.91 -10.45
CA LEU A 160 -5.22 6.64 -9.30
C LEU A 160 -4.09 6.98 -8.32
N LEU A 161 -3.23 6.01 -8.00
CA LEU A 161 -2.06 6.25 -7.16
C LEU A 161 -1.08 7.23 -7.82
N LEU A 162 -0.85 7.10 -9.12
CA LEU A 162 0.03 8.00 -9.85
C LEU A 162 -0.44 9.45 -9.76
N ALA A 163 -1.75 9.69 -9.96
CA ALA A 163 -2.34 11.02 -9.79
C ALA A 163 -2.17 11.55 -8.36
N ILE A 164 -2.45 10.73 -7.34
CA ILE A 164 -2.31 11.11 -5.93
C ILE A 164 -0.86 11.49 -5.59
N ILE A 165 0.11 10.67 -6.01
CA ILE A 165 1.54 10.91 -5.73
C ILE A 165 2.02 12.17 -6.44
N ILE A 166 1.65 12.38 -7.70
CA ILE A 166 2.02 13.60 -8.45
C ILE A 166 1.44 14.84 -7.76
N LEU A 167 0.15 14.83 -7.42
CA LEU A 167 -0.49 15.96 -6.72
C LEU A 167 0.16 16.21 -5.35
N GLY A 168 0.43 15.15 -4.59
CA GLY A 168 1.10 15.26 -3.29
C GLY A 168 2.52 15.80 -3.38
N LEU A 169 3.27 15.43 -4.42
CA LEU A 169 4.60 15.98 -4.69
C LEU A 169 4.52 17.44 -5.13
N LEU A 170 3.57 17.81 -5.99
CA LEU A 170 3.35 19.21 -6.38
C LEU A 170 3.03 20.08 -5.17
N GLN A 171 2.24 19.57 -4.22
CA GLN A 171 1.99 20.24 -2.96
C GLN A 171 3.26 20.36 -2.14
N THR A 172 3.96 19.25 -1.89
CA THR A 172 5.14 19.18 -1.01
C THR A 172 6.29 20.04 -1.52
N LEU A 173 6.58 19.99 -2.81
CA LEU A 173 7.62 20.79 -3.46
C LEU A 173 7.17 22.25 -3.68
N GLY A 174 5.85 22.48 -3.74
CA GLY A 174 5.23 23.79 -3.79
C GLY A 174 5.04 24.44 -2.43
N ILE A 175 5.42 23.80 -1.31
CA ILE A 175 5.41 24.41 0.02
C ILE A 175 6.41 25.56 0.01
N SER A 176 5.90 26.76 -0.28
CA SER A 176 6.67 27.97 -0.19
C SER A 176 7.05 28.23 1.28
N PRO A 177 8.31 28.59 1.59
CA PRO A 177 8.73 29.00 2.93
C PRO A 177 7.87 30.13 3.53
N PHE A 178 7.15 30.88 2.67
CA PHE A 178 6.36 32.05 3.03
C PHE A 178 4.90 31.75 3.42
N TYR A 179 4.44 30.49 3.39
CA TYR A 179 3.07 30.09 3.77
C TYR A 179 3.04 29.11 4.97
N PRO A 180 3.39 29.56 6.19
CA PRO A 180 3.36 28.73 7.39
C PRO A 180 1.96 28.22 7.79
N SER A 181 0.90 28.88 7.35
CA SER A 181 -0.48 28.48 7.62
C SER A 181 -0.93 27.20 6.86
N TYR A 182 -0.18 26.76 5.85
CA TYR A 182 -0.57 25.63 4.99
C TYR A 182 -0.78 24.33 5.78
N ILE A 183 0.20 23.95 6.61
CA ILE A 183 0.14 22.71 7.41
C ILE A 183 -0.96 22.79 8.48
N GLN A 184 -1.11 23.96 9.10
CA GLN A 184 -2.15 24.18 10.11
C GLN A 184 -3.54 24.05 9.50
N SER A 185 -3.78 24.64 8.32
CA SER A 185 -5.06 24.57 7.64
C SER A 185 -5.41 23.15 7.19
N VAL A 186 -4.43 22.42 6.64
CA VAL A 186 -4.60 21.01 6.26
C VAL A 186 -4.92 20.15 7.49
N SER A 187 -4.21 20.36 8.61
CA SER A 187 -4.41 19.58 9.84
C SER A 187 -5.79 19.83 10.45
N LEU A 188 -6.25 21.09 10.46
CA LEU A 188 -7.60 21.44 10.90
C LEU A 188 -8.69 20.82 10.00
N TRP A 189 -8.47 20.86 8.68
CA TRP A 189 -9.37 20.19 7.73
C TRP A 189 -9.43 18.69 7.96
N MET A 190 -8.28 18.01 8.11
CA MET A 190 -8.20 16.58 8.41
C MET A 190 -8.92 16.23 9.70
N TYR A 191 -8.73 17.03 10.76
CA TYR A 191 -9.45 16.85 12.02
C TYR A 191 -10.96 17.03 11.87
N SER A 192 -11.41 17.98 11.04
CA SER A 192 -12.83 18.18 10.72
C SER A 192 -13.46 16.93 10.07
N LEU A 193 -12.71 16.21 9.23
CA LEU A 193 -13.14 14.93 8.66
C LEU A 193 -13.24 13.83 9.71
N LEU A 194 -12.26 13.72 10.62
CA LEU A 194 -12.22 12.71 11.68
C LEU A 194 -13.35 12.89 12.71
N THR A 195 -13.75 14.14 12.92
CA THR A 195 -14.89 14.51 13.79
C THR A 195 -16.24 14.44 13.08
N PHE A 196 -16.28 13.98 11.82
CA PHE A 196 -17.48 13.90 10.98
C PHE A 196 -18.20 15.24 10.75
N HIS A 197 -17.48 16.36 10.88
CA HIS A 197 -17.98 17.71 10.61
C HIS A 197 -17.08 18.40 9.57
N PRO A 198 -17.15 18.01 8.29
CA PRO A 198 -16.22 18.47 7.26
C PRO A 198 -16.32 19.98 7.04
N GLN A 199 -15.21 20.70 7.24
CA GLN A 199 -15.11 22.15 7.07
C GLN A 199 -14.25 22.50 5.85
N ILE A 200 -14.89 22.66 4.69
CA ILE A 200 -14.19 22.89 3.40
C ILE A 200 -13.47 24.26 3.37
N SER A 201 -13.91 25.22 4.19
CA SER A 201 -13.31 26.56 4.29
C SER A 201 -11.80 26.55 4.55
N TYR A 202 -11.27 25.52 5.22
CA TYR A 202 -9.84 25.37 5.48
C TYR A 202 -8.99 25.08 4.23
N ILE A 203 -9.58 24.58 3.15
CA ILE A 203 -8.81 24.20 1.94
C ILE A 203 -9.31 24.90 0.68
N ILE A 204 -10.25 25.84 0.81
CA ILE A 204 -10.95 26.44 -0.33
C ILE A 204 -10.01 27.20 -1.28
N SER A 205 -8.92 27.77 -0.75
CA SER A 205 -7.89 28.46 -1.53
C SER A 205 -6.85 27.54 -2.16
N GLU A 206 -6.88 26.24 -1.86
CA GLU A 206 -5.83 25.28 -2.21
C GLU A 206 -6.33 24.22 -3.21
N PRO A 207 -6.44 24.54 -4.52
CA PRO A 207 -7.05 23.64 -5.51
C PRO A 207 -6.29 22.32 -5.69
N ILE A 208 -4.95 22.35 -5.60
CA ILE A 208 -4.13 21.13 -5.70
C ILE A 208 -4.40 20.20 -4.51
N LEU A 209 -4.54 20.76 -3.31
CA LEU A 209 -4.89 20.01 -2.10
C LEU A 209 -6.29 19.42 -2.21
N GLN A 210 -7.26 20.18 -2.71
CA GLN A 210 -8.61 19.66 -2.95
C GLN A 210 -8.58 18.48 -3.94
N ALA A 211 -7.84 18.58 -5.04
CA ALA A 211 -7.70 17.49 -5.99
C ALA A 211 -7.06 16.26 -5.32
N HIS A 212 -5.92 16.43 -4.63
CA HIS A 212 -5.25 15.35 -3.92
C HIS A 212 -6.18 14.68 -2.90
N ALA A 213 -6.88 15.47 -2.10
CA ALA A 213 -7.88 15.01 -1.14
C ALA A 213 -9.00 14.20 -1.80
N ILE A 214 -9.55 14.67 -2.91
CA ILE A 214 -10.61 13.97 -3.65
C ILE A 214 -10.10 12.62 -4.15
N PHE A 215 -8.94 12.58 -4.81
CA PHE A 215 -8.38 11.32 -5.28
C PHE A 215 -8.02 10.38 -4.13
N ALA A 216 -7.50 10.89 -3.01
CA ALA A 216 -7.25 10.10 -1.81
C ALA A 216 -8.53 9.54 -1.19
N MET A 217 -9.62 10.31 -1.16
CA MET A 217 -10.93 9.83 -0.70
C MET A 217 -11.51 8.76 -1.63
N ILE A 218 -11.34 8.92 -2.95
CA ILE A 218 -11.69 7.88 -3.94
C ILE A 218 -10.87 6.63 -3.69
N LEU A 219 -9.57 6.76 -3.43
CA LEU A 219 -8.69 5.63 -3.12
C LEU A 219 -9.16 4.90 -1.86
N VAL A 220 -9.46 5.63 -0.78
CA VAL A 220 -10.00 5.06 0.46
C VAL A 220 -11.35 4.37 0.19
N ALA A 221 -12.20 4.97 -0.63
CA ALA A 221 -13.47 4.40 -1.09
C ALA A 221 -13.32 3.35 -2.21
N TYR A 222 -12.12 2.98 -2.61
CA TYR A 222 -11.81 1.90 -3.55
C TYR A 222 -10.98 0.77 -2.88
N PHE A 223 -10.33 1.09 -1.75
CA PHE A 223 -9.36 0.25 -1.07
C PHE A 223 -9.80 -1.22 -0.81
N PRO A 224 -10.98 -1.51 -0.22
CA PRO A 224 -11.37 -2.88 0.07
C PRO A 224 -11.85 -3.71 -1.13
N TRP A 225 -12.15 -3.08 -2.27
CA TRP A 225 -12.67 -3.77 -3.46
C TRP A 225 -11.57 -4.20 -4.42
N GLY A 226 -10.44 -3.49 -4.43
CA GLY A 226 -9.32 -3.79 -5.31
C GLY A 226 -8.23 -4.65 -4.66
N LYS A 227 -7.10 -4.68 -5.36
CA LYS A 227 -5.83 -5.29 -4.92
C LYS A 227 -5.16 -4.57 -3.75
N LEU A 228 -5.61 -3.35 -3.42
CA LEU A 228 -5.08 -2.54 -2.32
C LEU A 228 -5.38 -3.12 -0.93
N ILE A 229 -6.34 -4.05 -0.82
CA ILE A 229 -6.63 -4.77 0.44
C ILE A 229 -5.48 -5.71 0.87
N HIS A 230 -4.49 -5.96 0.02
CA HIS A 230 -3.41 -6.93 0.27
C HIS A 230 -2.63 -6.77 1.61
N PRO A 231 -2.51 -5.58 2.25
CA PRO A 231 -1.89 -5.50 3.57
C PRO A 231 -2.74 -6.21 4.65
N PHE A 232 -4.07 -6.19 4.52
CA PHE A 232 -5.00 -6.83 5.45
C PHE A 232 -5.15 -8.33 5.20
N SER A 233 -4.92 -8.77 3.96
CA SER A 233 -5.05 -10.19 3.62
C SER A 233 -4.07 -11.06 4.40
N TYR A 234 -2.92 -10.52 4.80
CA TYR A 234 -2.00 -11.24 5.70
C TYR A 234 -2.62 -11.53 7.08
N LEU A 235 -3.23 -10.52 7.69
CA LEU A 235 -3.76 -10.61 9.06
C LEU A 235 -4.98 -11.51 9.15
N PHE A 236 -5.80 -11.58 8.08
CA PHE A 236 -7.14 -12.15 8.14
C PHE A 236 -7.42 -13.29 7.16
N MET A 237 -6.52 -13.62 6.21
CA MET A 237 -6.75 -14.79 5.34
C MET A 237 -6.50 -16.11 6.09
N PRO A 238 -7.46 -17.05 6.07
CA PRO A 238 -7.31 -18.37 6.68
C PRO A 238 -6.12 -19.14 6.13
N THR A 239 -5.78 -18.96 4.86
CA THR A 239 -4.73 -19.74 4.19
C THR A 239 -3.33 -19.43 4.70
N ILE A 240 -3.13 -18.26 5.30
CA ILE A 240 -1.84 -17.84 5.90
C ILE A 240 -1.87 -17.99 7.43
N SER A 241 -3.04 -17.73 8.04
CA SER A 241 -3.22 -17.75 9.50
C SER A 241 -3.58 -19.11 10.08
N ARG A 242 -4.07 -20.07 9.27
CA ARG A 242 -4.32 -21.45 9.72
C ARG A 242 -3.09 -22.32 9.48
N PRO A 243 -2.71 -23.18 10.44
CA PRO A 243 -1.66 -24.17 10.22
C PRO A 243 -2.01 -25.05 9.02
N SER A 244 -0.98 -25.50 8.31
CA SER A 244 -1.16 -26.37 7.14
C SER A 244 -1.98 -27.61 7.53
N LEU A 245 -2.95 -27.97 6.69
CA LEU A 245 -3.67 -29.23 6.87
C LEU A 245 -2.66 -30.37 6.70
N LYS A 246 -2.45 -31.16 7.75
CA LYS A 246 -1.67 -32.39 7.66
C LYS A 246 -2.43 -33.37 6.77
N VAL A 247 -1.98 -33.52 5.53
CA VAL A 247 -2.50 -34.55 4.63
C VAL A 247 -1.75 -35.83 4.94
N GLU A 248 -2.39 -36.76 5.64
CA GLU A 248 -1.82 -38.07 5.89
C GLU A 248 -2.00 -38.93 4.62
N TYR A 249 -0.89 -39.24 3.95
CA TYR A 249 -0.92 -40.12 2.78
C TYR A 249 -1.20 -41.55 3.25
N ARG A 250 -2.46 -41.99 3.13
CA ARG A 250 -2.80 -43.41 3.22
C ARG A 250 -2.30 -44.09 1.96
N GLY A 251 -1.05 -44.57 1.99
CA GLY A 251 -0.54 -45.44 0.94
C GLY A 251 -1.42 -46.68 0.81
N GLU A 252 -1.76 -47.05 -0.42
CA GLU A 252 -2.32 -48.38 -0.71
C GLU A 252 -1.34 -49.43 -0.17
N LYS A 253 -1.81 -50.21 0.80
CA LYS A 253 -1.16 -51.48 1.15
C LYS A 253 -1.25 -52.38 -0.08
N ARG A 254 -0.16 -52.50 -0.82
CA ARG A 254 0.07 -53.63 -1.72
C ARG A 254 0.40 -54.88 -0.91
#